data_AF-A0A564Q701-F1
#
_entry.id   AF-A0A564Q701-F1
#
_cell.length_a   1.000
_cell.length_b   1.000
_cell.length_c   1.000
_cell.angle_alpha   90.00
_cell.angle_beta   90.00
_cell.angle_gamma   90.00
#
_symmetry.space_group_name_H-M   'P 1'
#
loop_
_entity.id
_entity.type
_entity.pdbx_description
1 polymer ?
#
loop_
_entity_poly.entity_id
_entity_poly.type
_entity_poly.pdbx_seq_one_letter_code
_entity_poly.pdbx_strand_id
1 'polypeptide(L)' 'MRLIVRIKDKSVVKELKRFGKVSYVSELINVVGLDTKARDIYKIKEIEGVVDVRESSKGVIAV' A
#
# COMPACT_ATOMS: atom_id res chain seq x y z
N MET A 1 -4.00 -10.40 -3.45
CA MET A 1 -4.25 -10.01 -2.04
C MET A 1 -4.36 -8.51 -1.97
N ARG A 2 -5.04 -7.98 -0.95
CA ARG A 2 -5.18 -6.54 -0.75
C ARG A 2 -4.30 -6.11 0.41
N LEU A 3 -3.49 -5.09 0.20
CA LEU A 3 -2.64 -4.47 1.19
C LEU A 3 -3.14 -3.05 1.50
N ILE A 4 -2.95 -2.64 2.74
CA ILE A 4 -3.02 -1.26 3.19
C ILE A 4 -1.57 -0.81 3.40
N VAL A 5 -1.12 0.12 2.56
CA VAL A 5 0.24 0.65 2.57
C VAL A 5 0.20 2.06 3.11
N ARG A 6 0.86 2.32 4.23
CA ARG A 6 1.09 3.67 4.74
C ARG A 6 2.33 4.23 4.08
N ILE A 7 2.23 5.42 3.53
CA ILE A 7 3.32 6.12 2.81
C ILE A 7 3.64 7.44 3.49
N LYS A 8 4.84 7.98 3.25
CA LYS A 8 5.23 9.32 3.71
C LYS A 8 4.52 10.42 2.93
N ASP A 9 4.43 10.26 1.62
CA ASP A 9 3.82 11.23 0.71
C ASP A 9 3.27 10.55 -0.56
N LYS A 10 2.40 11.26 -1.31
CA LYS A 10 1.67 10.71 -2.44
C LYS A 10 2.54 10.41 -3.69
N SER A 11 3.82 10.82 -3.71
CA SER A 11 4.72 10.52 -4.83
C SER A 11 5.01 9.01 -4.94
N VAL A 12 5.02 8.31 -3.80
CA VAL A 12 5.25 6.86 -3.70
C VAL A 12 4.15 6.03 -4.41
N VAL A 13 2.95 6.60 -4.60
CA VAL A 13 1.83 5.93 -5.29
C VAL A 13 2.20 5.49 -6.71
N LYS A 14 3.00 6.30 -7.42
CA LYS A 14 3.41 5.99 -8.80
C LYS A 14 4.31 4.75 -8.84
N GLU A 15 5.12 4.55 -7.81
CA GLU A 15 5.99 3.39 -7.67
C GLU A 15 5.21 2.15 -7.25
N LEU A 16 4.26 2.28 -6.31
CA LEU A 16 3.36 1.19 -5.89
C LEU A 16 2.54 0.61 -7.06
N LYS A 17 2.15 1.45 -8.03
CA LYS A 17 1.47 1.00 -9.27
C LYS A 17 2.29 0.01 -10.10
N ARG A 18 3.62 -0.05 -9.94
CA ARG A 18 4.47 -1.04 -10.63
C ARG A 18 4.35 -2.44 -10.03
N PHE A 19 3.95 -2.53 -8.76
CA PHE A 19 3.85 -3.78 -8.01
C PHE A 19 2.42 -4.34 -7.98
N GLY A 20 1.42 -3.56 -8.40
CA GLY A 20 0.04 -3.99 -8.37
C GLY A 20 -0.96 -2.93 -8.79
N LYS A 21 -2.24 -3.26 -8.64
CA LYS A 21 -3.35 -2.35 -8.92
C LYS A 21 -3.66 -1.55 -7.66
N VAL A 22 -3.55 -0.22 -7.74
CA VAL A 22 -4.02 0.65 -6.65
C VAL A 22 -5.55 0.61 -6.62
N SER A 23 -6.10 0.18 -5.49
CA SER A 23 -7.54 0.02 -5.27
C SER A 23 -8.16 1.23 -4.58
N TYR A 24 -7.38 1.94 -3.77
CA TYR A 24 -7.80 3.14 -3.05
C TYR A 24 -6.59 4.02 -2.74
N VAL A 25 -6.78 5.33 -2.76
CA VAL A 25 -5.80 6.30 -2.24
C VAL A 25 -6.58 7.22 -1.32
N SER A 26 -6.16 7.32 -0.06
CA SER A 26 -6.83 8.20 0.87
C SER A 26 -6.50 9.67 0.58
N GLU A 27 -7.53 10.51 0.64
CA GLU A 27 -7.39 11.95 0.46
C GLU A 27 -6.97 12.65 1.76
N LEU A 28 -7.33 12.06 2.90
CA LEU A 28 -7.15 12.62 4.24
C LEU A 28 -5.86 12.16 4.91
N ILE A 29 -5.46 10.91 4.66
CA ILE A 29 -4.27 10.30 5.27
C ILE A 29 -3.37 9.70 4.18
N ASN A 30 -2.09 9.52 4.49
CA ASN A 30 -1.13 8.94 3.54
C ASN A 30 -1.21 7.41 3.54
N VAL A 31 -2.36 6.88 3.10
CA VAL A 31 -2.65 5.45 3.04
C VAL A 31 -3.15 5.07 1.65
N VAL A 32 -2.67 3.94 1.14
CA VAL A 32 -2.98 3.41 -0.18
C VAL A 32 -3.42 1.96 -0.06
N GLY A 33 -4.58 1.65 -0.64
CA GLY A 33 -5.00 0.29 -0.91
C GLY A 33 -4.29 -0.22 -2.17
N LEU A 34 -3.56 -1.33 -2.06
CA LEU A 34 -2.85 -1.95 -3.17
C LEU A 34 -3.22 -3.42 -3.30
N ASP A 35 -3.77 -3.80 -4.45
CA ASP A 35 -3.97 -5.20 -4.81
C ASP A 35 -2.71 -5.73 -5.52
N THR A 36 -1.96 -6.61 -4.83
CA THR A 36 -0.69 -7.17 -5.30
C THR A 36 -0.60 -8.69 -5.03
N LYS A 37 0.55 -9.30 -5.33
CA LYS A 37 0.88 -10.71 -5.08
C LYS A 37 1.74 -10.84 -3.81
N ALA A 38 1.64 -11.97 -3.12
CA ALA A 38 2.36 -12.24 -1.86
C ALA A 38 3.88 -12.02 -1.97
N ARG A 39 4.45 -12.42 -3.10
CA ARG A 39 5.89 -12.31 -3.38
C ARG A 39 6.42 -10.88 -3.45
N ASP A 40 5.54 -9.92 -3.71
CA ASP A 40 5.92 -8.52 -3.94
C ASP A 40 5.82 -7.69 -2.64
N ILE A 41 5.26 -8.24 -1.55
CA ILE A 41 5.14 -7.56 -0.24
C ILE A 41 6.51 -7.10 0.28
N TYR A 42 7.51 -7.98 0.25
CA TYR A 42 8.84 -7.68 0.78
C TYR A 42 9.47 -6.51 0.03
N LYS A 43 9.34 -6.49 -1.30
CA LYS A 43 9.84 -5.40 -2.14
C LYS A 43 9.11 -4.09 -1.84
N ILE A 44 7.81 -4.12 -1.60
CA ILE A 44 7.02 -2.93 -1.25
C ILE A 44 7.49 -2.33 0.08
N LYS A 45 7.85 -3.16 1.07
CA LYS A 45 8.38 -2.69 2.36
C LYS A 45 9.75 -2.01 2.24
N GLU A 46 10.52 -2.33 1.20
CA GLU A 46 11.84 -1.73 0.94
C GLU A 46 11.77 -0.42 0.13
N ILE A 47 10.59 -0.04 -0.38
CA ILE A 47 10.43 1.21 -1.13
C ILE A 47 10.65 2.41 -0.21
N GLU A 48 11.51 3.32 -0.62
CA GLU A 48 11.73 4.57 0.09
C GLU A 48 10.43 5.38 0.14
N GLY A 49 10.00 5.70 1.37
CA GLY A 49 8.73 6.40 1.60
C GLY A 49 7.55 5.49 1.92
N VAL A 50 7.70 4.16 1.87
CA VAL A 50 6.75 3.25 2.55
C VAL A 50 7.09 3.21 4.04
N VAL A 51 6.06 3.43 4.87
CA VAL A 51 6.19 3.48 6.35
C VAL A 51 5.72 2.17 6.97
N ASP A 52 4.59 1.64 6.50
CA ASP A 52 4.03 0.38 7.00
C ASP A 52 3.24 -0.34 5.90
N VAL A 53 3.18 -1.66 5.98
CA VAL A 53 2.44 -2.51 5.05
C VAL A 53 1.67 -3.55 5.83
N ARG A 54 0.33 -3.50 5.73
CA ARG A 54 -0.58 -4.43 6.38
C ARG A 54 -1.42 -5.18 5.37
N GLU A 55 -1.67 -6.46 5.62
CA GLU A 55 -2.68 -7.19 4.85
C GLU A 55 -4.09 -6.72 5.25
N SER A 56 -4.91 -6.46 4.23
CA SER A 56 -6.32 -6.17 4.41
C SER A 56 -7.06 -7.50 4.57
N SER A 57 -7.20 -7.98 5.80
CA SER A 57 -8.17 -9.03 6.12
C SER A 57 -9.59 -8.50 5.90
N LYS A 58 -10.48 -9.31 5.33
CA LYS A 58 -11.90 -8.95 5.10
C LYS A 58 -12.49 -8.33 6.38
N GLY A 59 -12.75 -7.03 6.35
CA GLY A 59 -13.59 -6.35 7.35
C GLY A 59 -12.91 -5.38 8.33
N VAL A 60 -11.57 -5.21 8.33
CA VAL A 60 -10.93 -4.27 9.28
C VAL A 60 -9.92 -3.37 8.57
N ILE A 61 -10.32 -2.12 8.31
CA ILE A 61 -9.37 -1.01 8.14
C ILE A 61 -9.00 -0.60 9.56
N ALA A 62 -7.95 -1.20 10.12
CA ALA A 62 -7.40 -0.74 11.38
C ALA A 62 -6.61 0.55 11.10
N VAL A 63 -7.28 1.69 11.26
CA VAL A 63 -6.71 3.05 11.14
C VAL A 63 -5.72 3.29 12.28
#